data_AF-A0A2E0F8C9-F1
#
_entry.id   AF-A0A2E0F8C9-F1
#
_cell.length_a   1.000
_cell.length_b   1.000
_cell.length_c   1.000
_cell.angle_alpha   90.00
_cell.angle_beta   90.00
_cell.angle_gamma   90.00
#
_symmetry.space_group_name_H-M   'P 1'
#
loop_
_entity.id
_entity.type
_entity.pdbx_description
1 polymer ?
#
loop_
_entity_poly.entity_id
_entity_poly.type
_entity_poly.pdbx_seq_one_letter_code
_entity_poly.pdbx_strand_id
1 'polypeptide(L)' 'MKEGPMKQHVEENTDGVIKQKFITYRKKDGMLVKETSVRQFHGNGDYNDSYYHEPLAKISD' A
#
# COMPACT_ATOMS: atom_id res chain seq x y z
N MET A 1 7.68 11.17 6.97
CA MET A 1 6.42 10.77 7.65
C MET A 1 6.52 11.16 9.12
N LYS A 2 5.39 11.36 9.82
CA LYS A 2 5.43 11.51 11.29
C LYS A 2 5.81 10.18 11.93
N GLU A 3 6.44 10.22 13.10
CA GLU A 3 6.74 9.01 13.87
C GLU A 3 5.46 8.22 14.17
N GLY A 4 5.55 6.90 14.06
CA GLY A 4 4.42 6.00 14.31
C GLY A 4 4.55 4.66 13.57
N PRO A 5 3.63 3.72 13.85
CA PRO A 5 3.72 2.34 13.36
C PRO A 5 3.74 2.26 11.82
N MET A 6 3.03 3.16 11.13
CA MET A 6 3.05 3.21 9.68
C MET A 6 4.44 3.56 9.11
N LYS A 7 5.14 4.52 9.73
CA LYS A 7 6.51 4.89 9.31
C LYS A 7 7.46 3.73 9.58
N GLN A 8 7.35 3.11 10.76
CA GLN A 8 8.15 1.94 11.14
C GLN A 8 7.99 0.81 10.12
N HIS A 9 6.77 0.45 9.73
CA HIS A 9 6.56 -0.63 8.74
C HIS A 9 6.99 -0.29 7.31
N VAL A 10 7.13 0.99 6.95
CA VAL A 10 7.67 1.40 5.64
C VAL A 10 9.20 1.36 5.65
N GLU A 11 9.83 1.69 6.78
CA GLU A 11 11.27 1.83 6.92
C GLU A 11 11.96 0.59 7.52
N GLU A 12 11.19 -0.43 7.95
CA GLU A 12 11.73 -1.66 8.53
C GLU A 12 12.59 -2.45 7.53
N ASN A 13 13.54 -3.23 8.06
CA ASN A 13 14.31 -4.17 7.26
C ASN A 13 13.36 -5.20 6.62
N THR A 14 13.56 -5.46 5.34
CA THR A 14 12.74 -6.38 4.54
C THR A 14 13.30 -7.81 4.47
N ASP A 15 14.40 -8.09 5.17
CA ASP A 15 14.95 -9.44 5.30
C ASP A 15 13.90 -10.43 5.83
N GLY A 16 13.64 -11.49 5.07
CA GLY A 16 12.62 -12.50 5.38
C GLY A 16 11.17 -12.08 5.08
N VAL A 17 10.93 -10.86 4.59
CA VAL A 17 9.60 -10.42 4.18
C VAL A 17 9.28 -10.99 2.80
N ILE A 18 8.20 -11.76 2.71
CA ILE A 18 7.76 -12.37 1.44
C ILE A 18 6.84 -11.45 0.63
N LYS A 19 6.13 -10.55 1.31
CA LYS A 19 5.13 -9.67 0.70
C LYS A 19 4.78 -8.50 1.60
N GLN A 20 4.69 -7.30 1.04
CA GLN A 20 4.13 -6.11 1.71
C GLN A 20 2.91 -5.61 0.95
N LYS A 21 1.91 -5.13 1.69
CA LYS A 21 0.71 -4.51 1.13
C LYS A 21 0.42 -3.21 1.87
N PHE A 22 0.33 -2.13 1.12
CA PHE A 22 -0.09 -0.82 1.60
C PHE A 22 -1.45 -0.48 1.02
N ILE A 23 -2.47 -0.49 1.87
CA ILE A 23 -3.84 -0.18 1.49
C ILE A 23 -4.18 1.22 2.00
N THR A 24 -4.50 2.11 1.07
CA THR A 24 -4.93 3.48 1.36
C THR A 24 -6.35 3.67 0.87
N TYR A 25 -7.24 4.10 1.76
CA TYR A 25 -8.56 4.58 1.37
C TYR A 25 -8.51 6.08 1.22
N ARG A 26 -8.90 6.59 0.04
CA ARG A 26 -8.80 8.00 -0.30
C ARG A 26 -10.14 8.52 -0.81
N LYS A 27 -10.56 9.69 -0.31
CA LYS A 27 -11.58 10.50 -0.99
C LYS A 27 -10.91 11.23 -2.15
N LYS A 28 -11.34 10.98 -3.38
CA LYS A 28 -10.78 11.58 -4.60
C LYS A 28 -11.90 11.80 -5.60
N ASP A 29 -12.05 13.02 -6.09
CA ASP A 29 -13.03 13.38 -7.13
C ASP A 29 -14.48 12.93 -6.82
N GLY A 30 -14.91 13.10 -5.56
CA GLY A 30 -16.25 12.67 -5.11
C GLY A 30 -16.42 11.15 -4.95
N MET A 31 -15.34 10.38 -4.99
CA MET A 31 -15.34 8.92 -4.85
C MET A 31 -14.48 8.47 -3.66
N LEU A 32 -14.93 7.42 -2.97
CA LEU A 32 -14.09 6.62 -2.08
C LEU A 32 -13.37 5.62 -2.96
N VAL A 33 -12.05 5.67 -2.92
CA VAL A 33 -11.16 4.80 -3.68
C VAL A 33 -10.29 4.03 -2.70
N LYS A 34 -10.08 2.75 -2.99
CA LYS A 34 -9.05 1.94 -2.34
C LYS A 34 -7.86 1.78 -3.28
N GLU A 35 -6.73 2.32 -2.85
CA GLU A 35 -5.44 2.23 -3.52
C GLU A 35 -4.63 1.14 -2.80
N THR A 36 -4.18 0.11 -3.52
CA THR A 36 -3.36 -0.96 -2.94
C THR A 36 -2.02 -1.03 -3.66
N SER A 37 -0.94 -0.72 -2.96
CA SER A 37 0.43 -0.99 -3.42
C SER A 37 0.89 -2.32 -2.84
N VAL A 38 1.41 -3.20 -3.69
CA VAL A 38 1.88 -4.53 -3.31
C VAL A 38 3.32 -4.68 -3.74
N ARG A 39 4.19 -5.09 -2.82
CA ARG A 39 5.53 -5.60 -3.12
C ARG A 39 5.56 -7.10 -2.88
N GLN A 40 5.99 -7.87 -3.87
CA GLN A 40 6.17 -9.31 -3.78
C GLN A 40 7.66 -9.63 -3.96
N PHE A 41 8.30 -10.11 -2.90
CA PHE A 41 9.71 -10.48 -2.93
C PHE A 41 9.90 -11.88 -3.54
N HIS A 42 11.04 -12.06 -4.18
CA HIS A 42 11.52 -13.31 -4.76
C HIS A 42 12.69 -13.86 -3.95
N GLY A 43 12.97 -15.16 -4.07
CA GLY A 43 13.99 -15.85 -3.26
C GLY A 43 15.43 -15.36 -3.48
N ASN A 44 15.69 -14.53 -4.50
CA ASN A 44 16.99 -13.94 -4.81
C ASN A 44 17.15 -12.49 -4.28
N GLY A 45 16.18 -12.00 -3.49
CA GLY A 45 16.17 -10.61 -3.00
C GLY A 45 15.61 -9.60 -4.00
N ASP A 46 15.21 -10.03 -5.20
CA ASP A 46 14.48 -9.20 -6.15
C ASP A 46 12.99 -9.10 -5.75
N TYR A 47 12.24 -8.19 -6.36
CA TYR A 47 10.82 -8.04 -6.11
C TYR A 47 10.04 -7.51 -7.33
N ASN A 48 8.75 -7.82 -7.36
CA ASN A 48 7.80 -7.16 -8.26
C ASN A 48 6.86 -6.26 -7.46
N ASP A 49 6.68 -5.02 -7.94
CA ASP A 49 5.69 -4.10 -7.41
C ASP A 49 4.44 -4.10 -8.31
N SER A 50 3.27 -3.96 -7.68
CA SER A 50 1.98 -3.82 -8.36
C SER A 50 1.14 -2.78 -7.65
N TYR A 51 0.33 -2.06 -8.43
CA TYR A 51 -0.59 -1.05 -7.91
C TYR A 51 -2.00 -1.32 -8.42
N TYR A 52 -2.97 -1.28 -7.51
CA TYR A 52 -4.38 -1.45 -7.79
C TYR A 52 -5.14 -0.20 -7.36
N HIS A 53 -6.08 0.23 -8.20
CA HIS A 53 -6.97 1.36 -7.94
C HIS A 53 -8.42 0.89 -8.09
N GLU A 54 -9.12 0.81 -6.97
CA GLU A 54 -10.47 0.26 -6.88
C GLU A 54 -11.44 1.38 -6.44
N PRO A 55 -12.24 1.97 -7.35
CA PRO A 55 -13.34 2.84 -6.97
C PRO A 55 -14.39 2.04 -6.18
N LEU A 56 -14.78 2.50 -5.00
CA LEU A 56 -15.69 1.77 -4.12
C LEU A 56 -17.09 2.37 -4.07
N ALA A 57 -17.19 3.68 -3.89
CA ALA A 57 -18.47 4.36 -3.75
C ALA A 57 -18.36 5.84 -4.11
N LYS A 58 -19.46 6.44 -4.58
CA LYS A 58 -19.60 7.90 -4.62
C LYS A 58 -19.84 8.41 -3.20
N ILE A 59 -19.14 9.46 -2.80
CA ILE A 59 -19.31 10.11 -1.51
C ILE A 59 -20.03 11.43 -1.77
N SER A 60 -21.11 11.68 -1.03
CA SER A 60 -21.67 13.02 -0.89
C SER A 60 -20.81 13.82 0.08
N ASP A 61 -20.62 15.12 -0.21
CA ASP A 61 -19.97 16.06 0.71
C ASP A 61 -20.74 16.19 2.03
#